data_AF-A0A519NBC2-F1
#
_entry.id   AF-A0A519NBC2-F1
#
_cell.length_a   1.000
_cell.length_b   1.000
_cell.length_c   1.000
_cell.angle_alpha   90.00
_cell.angle_beta   90.00
_cell.angle_gamma   90.00
#
_symmetry.space_group_name_H-M   'P 1'
#
loop_
_entity.id
_entity.type
_entity.pdbx_description
1 polymer ?
#
loop_
_entity_poly.entity_id
_entity_poly.type
_entity_poly.pdbx_seq_one_letter_code
_entity_poly.pdbx_strand_id
1 'polypeptide(L)' 'FTLYKEIFIGHTPVTRIGKMVPVQMANVWNVDTGAAFKGPVTMMDADTKEFWQSDAVYTLYPEENGRNRV' A
#
# COMPACT_ATOMS: atom_id res chain seq x y z
N PHE A 1 -0.62 18.14 16.15
CA PHE A 1 -0.96 16.69 16.17
C PHE A 1 -1.78 16.37 17.41
N THR A 2 -3.01 16.90 17.52
CA THR A 2 -3.73 16.90 18.80
C THR A 2 -5.07 16.18 18.78
N LEU A 3 -5.62 15.83 17.61
CA LEU A 3 -6.94 15.19 17.50
C LEU A 3 -6.87 13.67 17.30
N TYR A 4 -5.97 13.21 16.41
CA TYR A 4 -5.80 11.79 16.12
C TYR A 4 -4.36 11.36 16.40
N LYS A 5 -4.23 10.28 17.17
CA LYS A 5 -2.93 9.63 17.44
C LYS A 5 -2.30 9.15 16.14
N GLU A 6 -3.12 8.59 15.24
CA GLU A 6 -2.70 8.04 13.96
C GLU A 6 -3.78 8.25 12.90
N ILE A 7 -3.35 8.41 11.64
CA ILE A 7 -4.21 8.61 10.47
C ILE A 7 -3.73 7.65 9.39
N PHE A 8 -4.61 6.78 8.90
CA PHE A 8 -4.29 5.84 7.83
C PHE A 8 -4.89 6.33 6.52
N ILE A 9 -4.08 6.40 5.48
CA ILE A 9 -4.47 6.86 4.15
C ILE A 9 -4.10 5.81 3.09
N GLY A 10 -4.79 5.90 1.96
CA GLY A 10 -4.45 5.20 0.74
C GLY A 10 -4.71 6.07 -0.49
N HIS A 11 -5.05 5.45 -1.63
CA HIS A 11 -5.36 6.08 -2.93
C HIS A 11 -4.15 6.65 -3.70
N THR A 12 -3.22 7.33 -3.02
CA THR A 12 -1.98 7.79 -3.65
C THR A 12 -0.83 6.86 -3.27
N PRO A 13 -0.27 6.08 -4.21
CA PRO A 13 0.67 5.03 -3.86
C PRO A 13 2.03 5.58 -3.43
N VAL A 14 2.64 4.90 -2.47
CA VAL A 14 3.99 5.23 -1.95
C VAL A 14 5.10 5.06 -3.00
N THR A 15 4.83 4.38 -4.12
CA THR A 15 5.75 4.28 -5.25
C THR A 15 6.09 5.64 -5.86
N ARG A 16 5.20 6.64 -5.76
CA ARG A 16 5.46 8.02 -6.19
C ARG A 16 6.58 8.71 -5.41
N ILE A 17 6.89 8.22 -4.21
CA ILE A 17 7.99 8.70 -3.37
C ILE A 17 9.14 7.68 -3.30
N GLY A 18 9.21 6.73 -4.26
CA GLY A 18 10.28 5.75 -4.37
C GLY A 18 10.27 4.69 -3.26
N LYS A 19 9.10 4.40 -2.68
CA LYS A 19 8.93 3.39 -1.63
C LYS A 19 8.05 2.24 -2.13
N MET A 20 8.22 1.06 -1.54
CA MET A 20 7.52 -0.17 -1.94
C MET A 20 6.73 -0.82 -0.78
N VAL A 21 6.90 -0.30 0.44
CA VAL A 21 6.25 -0.77 1.67
C VAL A 21 5.49 0.39 2.30
N PRO A 22 4.53 0.15 3.22
CA PRO A 22 3.86 1.21 3.96
C PRO A 22 4.83 2.22 4.55
N VAL A 23 4.46 3.49 4.49
CA VAL A 23 5.32 4.58 4.94
C VAL A 23 4.60 5.36 6.02
N GLN A 24 5.28 5.56 7.14
CA GLN A 24 4.86 6.50 8.17
C GLN A 24 5.59 7.83 8.01
N MET A 25 4.86 8.93 8.04
CA MET A 25 5.39 10.28 8.16
C MET A 25 4.57 11.04 9.21
N ALA A 26 5.25 11.51 10.26
CA ALA A 26 4.58 12.01 11.47
C ALA A 26 3.55 11.00 12.00
N ASN A 27 2.29 11.39 12.18
CA ASN A 27 1.20 10.49 12.59
C ASN A 27 0.40 9.91 11.42
N VAL A 28 0.87 10.05 10.18
CA VAL A 28 0.17 9.56 8.99
C VAL A 28 0.85 8.31 8.45
N TRP A 29 0.08 7.25 8.27
CA TRP A 29 0.47 6.01 7.61
C TRP A 29 -0.14 5.97 6.21
N ASN A 30 0.70 5.91 5.17
CA ASN A 30 0.26 5.58 3.83
C ASN A 30 0.48 4.07 3.59
N VAL A 31 -0.62 3.34 3.47
CA VAL A 31 -0.63 1.87 3.26
C VAL A 31 -0.86 1.49 1.79
N ASP A 32 -1.07 2.46 0.90
CA ASP A 32 -1.24 2.19 -0.53
C ASP A 32 0.11 1.91 -1.20
N THR A 33 0.34 0.65 -1.50
CA THR A 33 1.53 0.14 -2.18
C THR A 33 1.31 -0.09 -3.68
N GLY A 34 0.21 0.43 -4.24
CA GLY A 34 -0.05 0.42 -5.68
C GLY A 34 -0.60 -0.90 -6.20
N ALA A 35 -1.48 -1.57 -5.45
CA ALA A 35 -2.10 -2.85 -5.84
C ALA A 35 -2.94 -2.80 -7.14
N ALA A 36 -3.51 -1.64 -7.45
CA ALA A 36 -4.20 -1.40 -8.72
C ALA A 36 -3.22 -1.20 -9.89
N PHE A 37 -1.94 -0.96 -9.60
CA PHE A 37 -0.87 -0.82 -10.57
C PHE A 37 -0.02 -2.11 -10.62
N LYS A 38 1.31 -1.98 -10.54
CA LYS A 38 2.24 -3.12 -10.54
C LYS A 38 2.75 -3.47 -9.13
N GLY A 39 2.13 -2.90 -8.11
CA GLY A 39 2.50 -3.13 -6.71
C GLY A 39 1.72 -4.29 -6.06
N PRO A 40 2.07 -4.65 -4.83
CA PRO A 40 1.37 -5.67 -4.05
C PRO A 40 0.12 -5.10 -3.37
N VAL A 41 -0.79 -5.99 -2.95
CA VAL A 41 -1.79 -5.68 -1.91
C VAL A 41 -1.08 -5.72 -0.56
N THR A 42 -1.31 -4.69 0.25
CA THR A 42 -0.78 -4.62 1.61
C THR A 42 -1.91 -4.74 2.61
N MET A 43 -1.68 -5.54 3.65
CA MET A 43 -2.47 -5.59 4.87
C MET A 43 -1.58 -5.21 6.05
N MET A 44 -2.09 -4.38 6.97
CA MET A 44 -1.37 -3.94 8.15
C MET A 44 -2.25 -4.14 9.38
N ASP A 45 -1.67 -4.71 10.43
CA ASP A 45 -2.24 -4.70 11.77
C ASP A 45 -2.09 -3.30 12.37
N ALA A 46 -3.22 -2.67 12.70
CA ALA A 46 -3.26 -1.28 13.12
C ALA A 46 -2.71 -1.05 14.53
N ASP A 47 -2.53 -2.07 15.36
CA ASP A 47 -2.00 -1.90 16.72
C ASP A 47 -0.48 -2.13 16.75
N THR A 48 -0.02 -3.21 16.10
CA THR A 48 1.37 -3.66 16.10
C THR A 48 2.22 -3.04 14.99
N LYS A 49 1.58 -2.54 13.91
CA LYS A 49 2.20 -2.09 12.66
C LYS A 49 2.92 -3.20 11.89
N GLU A 50 2.73 -4.45 12.28
CA GLU A 50 3.11 -5.58 11.45
C GLU A 50 2.31 -5.53 10.15
N PHE A 51 2.97 -5.83 9.04
CA PHE A 51 2.32 -5.80 7.74
C PHE A 51 2.75 -6.99 6.89
N TRP A 52 1.84 -7.40 6.02
CA TRP A 52 2.03 -8.44 5.04
C TRP A 52 1.74 -7.87 3.66
N GLN A 53 2.53 -8.32 2.69
CA GLN A 53 2.33 -7.97 1.29
C GLN A 53 2.19 -9.25 0.47
N SER A 54 1.25 -9.23 -0.48
CA SER A 54 1.23 -10.25 -1.53
C SER A 54 2.43 -10.09 -2.45
N ASP A 55 2.61 -11.03 -3.38
CA ASP A 55 3.35 -10.73 -4.60
C ASP A 55 2.65 -9.61 -5.39
N ALA A 56 3.34 -9.04 -6.38
CA ALA A 56 2.76 -8.01 -7.22
C ALA A 56 1.46 -8.51 -7.88
N VAL A 57 0.38 -7.73 -7.79
CA VAL A 57 -0.95 -8.24 -8.17
C VAL A 57 -1.04 -8.66 -9.64
N TYR A 58 -0.30 -7.97 -10.52
CA TYR A 58 -0.25 -8.31 -11.94
C TYR A 58 0.39 -9.68 -12.24
N THR A 59 1.23 -10.21 -11.34
CA THR A 59 1.83 -11.55 -11.50
C THR A 59 0.91 -12.65 -10.98
N LEU A 60 0.05 -12.34 -10.01
CA LEU A 60 -0.94 -13.26 -9.48
C LEU A 60 -2.15 -13.43 -10.40
N TYR A 61 -2.52 -12.35 -11.12
CA TYR A 61 -3.69 -12.30 -11.98
C TYR A 61 -3.34 -11.76 -13.39
N PRO A 62 -2.46 -12.45 -14.15
CA PRO A 62 -1.92 -11.92 -15.40
C PRO A 62 -2.97 -11.76 -16.51
N GLU A 63 -4.03 -12.58 -16.49
CA GLU A 63 -5.09 -12.57 -17.50
C GLU A 63 -6.27 -11.64 -17.16
N GLU A 64 -6.26 -11.04 -15.96
CA GLU A 64 -7.38 -10.21 -15.49
C GLU A 64 -7.31 -8.78 -16.05
N ASN A 65 -8.43 -8.33 -16.62
CA ASN A 65 -8.54 -6.98 -17.13
C ASN A 65 -8.38 -5.95 -16.00
N GLY A 66 -7.55 -4.94 -16.24
CA GLY A 66 -7.26 -3.92 -15.23
C GLY A 66 -6.21 -4.30 -14.20
N ARG A 67 -5.53 -5.46 -14.33
CA ARG A 67 -4.37 -5.85 -13.51
C ARG A 67 -3.04 -5.69 -14.24
N ASN A 68 -2.97 -4.67 -15.08
CA ASN A 68 -1.85 -4.33 -15.98
C ASN A 68 -1.46 -5.46 -16.94
N ARG A 69 -2.27 -5.58 -18.01
CA ARG A 69 -1.85 -6.16 -19.28
C ARG A 69 -0.49 -5.56 -19.67
N VAL A 70 0.41 -6.43 -20.10
CA VAL A 70 1.78 -6.09 -20.51
C VAL A 70 1.82 -4.93 -21.50
#